data_AF-V6KEJ6-F1
#
_entry.id   AF-V6KEJ6-F1
#
_cell.length_a   1.000
_cell.length_b   1.000
_cell.length_c   1.000
_cell.angle_alpha   90.00
_cell.angle_beta   90.00
_cell.angle_gamma   90.00
#
_symmetry.space_group_name_H-M   'P 1'
#
loop_
_entity.id
_entity.type
_entity.pdbx_description
1 polymer ?
#
loop_
_entity_poly.entity_id
_entity_poly.type
_entity_poly.pdbx_seq_one_letter_code
_entity_poly.pdbx_strand_id
1 'polypeptide(L)'
;MHPARENASVVVTDARSAPIPHVVLERAVHAYPGAAVVGAVTSDREALVWVCVQPPAVLGRVGYTVRVRSEEPGQPGLYPSAVYGWARWWCEQHTDIPSGYPRRALLPLPPERIDATTSTATYRLRATRADHWTIRD
;
A
#
# COMPACT_ATOMS: atom_id res chain seq x y z
N MET A 1 -2.48 -25.12 15.57
CA MET A 1 -1.85 -23.90 15.04
C MET A 1 -2.96 -23.05 14.45
N HIS A 2 -3.44 -22.03 15.17
CA HIS A 2 -4.44 -21.12 14.62
C HIS A 2 -3.83 -20.39 13.42
N PRO A 3 -4.55 -20.24 12.29
CA PRO A 3 -4.09 -19.32 11.25
C PRO A 3 -3.93 -17.96 11.93
N ALA A 4 -2.72 -17.42 11.91
CA ALA A 4 -2.49 -16.06 12.35
C ALA A 4 -3.52 -15.20 11.61
N ARG A 5 -4.47 -14.60 12.35
CA ARG A 5 -5.44 -13.68 11.77
C ARG A 5 -4.63 -12.70 10.94
N GLU A 6 -4.80 -12.72 9.62
CA GLU A 6 -4.27 -11.68 8.76
C GLU A 6 -4.90 -10.38 9.25
N ASN A 7 -4.19 -9.62 10.07
CA ASN A 7 -4.68 -8.34 10.52
C ASN A 7 -4.64 -7.42 9.31
N ALA A 8 -5.81 -7.24 8.71
CA ALA A 8 -6.16 -6.13 7.84
C ALA A 8 -5.68 -4.82 8.46
N SER A 9 -4.47 -4.39 8.13
CA SER A 9 -3.86 -3.22 8.76
C SER A 9 -3.23 -2.34 7.70
N VAL A 10 -3.70 -1.10 7.69
CA VAL A 10 -3.12 0.01 6.95
C VAL A 10 -2.33 0.82 7.95
N VAL A 11 -1.04 1.00 7.67
CA VAL A 11 -0.17 1.89 8.44
C VAL A 11 0.06 3.15 7.63
N VAL A 12 -0.06 4.30 8.27
CA VAL A 12 0.20 5.60 7.64
C VAL A 12 1.29 6.30 8.43
N THR A 13 2.34 6.73 7.73
CA THR A 13 3.42 7.54 8.28
C THR A 13 3.53 8.84 7.50
N ASP A 14 3.91 9.92 8.19
CA ASP A 14 4.21 11.19 7.56
C ASP A 14 5.67 11.19 7.07
N ALA A 15 5.88 11.56 5.82
CA ALA A 15 7.19 11.71 5.18
C ALA A 15 7.35 13.07 4.48
N ARG A 16 6.44 14.02 4.71
CA ARG A 16 6.43 15.34 4.04
C ARG A 16 7.67 16.18 4.31
N SER A 17 8.26 16.03 5.49
CA SER A 17 9.48 16.73 5.90
C SER A 17 10.76 15.90 5.69
N ALA A 18 10.64 14.70 5.13
CA ALA A 18 11.78 13.81 4.96
C ALA A 18 12.51 14.09 3.64
N PRO A 19 13.84 14.26 3.64
CA PRO A 19 14.60 14.45 2.41
C PRO A 19 14.56 13.20 1.51
N ILE A 20 14.40 12.02 2.11
CA ILE A 20 14.32 10.74 1.40
C ILE A 20 13.10 9.96 1.93
N PRO A 21 11.89 10.19 1.38
CA PRO A 21 10.65 9.53 1.85
C PRO A 21 10.68 8.00 1.83
N HIS A 22 11.44 7.39 0.92
CA HIS A 22 11.61 5.93 0.87
C HIS A 22 12.22 5.37 2.17
N VAL A 23 13.14 6.08 2.82
CA VAL A 23 13.73 5.65 4.09
C VAL A 23 12.68 5.64 5.20
N VAL A 24 11.77 6.62 5.19
CA VAL A 24 10.64 6.65 6.15
C VAL A 24 9.71 5.47 5.90
N LEU A 25 9.39 5.20 4.62
CA LEU A 25 8.57 4.05 4.25
C LEU A 25 9.22 2.73 4.66
N GLU A 26 10.50 2.53 4.36
CA GLU A 26 11.25 1.32 4.70
C GLU A 26 11.29 1.10 6.21
N ARG A 27 11.58 2.14 7.00
CA ARG A 27 11.53 2.08 8.47
C ARG A 27 10.14 1.72 8.97
N ALA A 28 9.09 2.31 8.40
CA ALA A 28 7.71 2.00 8.76
C ALA A 28 7.35 0.56 8.40
N VAL A 29 7.76 0.07 7.23
CA VAL A 29 7.65 -1.34 6.87
C VAL A 29 8.31 -2.16 7.99
N HIS A 30 9.59 -1.95 8.28
CA HIS A 30 10.31 -2.68 9.33
C HIS A 30 9.68 -2.62 10.73
N ALA A 31 9.09 -1.49 11.12
CA ALA A 31 8.41 -1.34 12.40
C ALA A 31 7.06 -2.10 12.49
N TYR A 32 6.38 -2.31 11.35
CA TYR A 32 5.05 -2.91 11.31
C TYR A 32 5.01 -4.19 10.46
N PRO A 33 5.56 -5.33 10.94
CA PRO A 33 5.63 -6.59 10.19
C PRO A 33 4.28 -7.22 9.82
N GLY A 34 3.22 -6.93 10.57
CA GLY A 34 1.88 -7.43 10.29
C GLY A 34 1.10 -6.59 9.27
N ALA A 35 1.66 -5.46 8.81
CA ALA A 35 0.96 -4.52 7.94
C ALA A 35 0.68 -5.10 6.56
N ALA A 36 -0.57 -4.99 6.12
CA ALA A 36 -0.98 -5.31 4.75
C ALA A 36 -0.43 -4.28 3.77
N VAL A 37 -0.57 -3.01 4.15
CA VAL A 37 -0.20 -1.85 3.37
C VAL A 37 0.43 -0.83 4.32
N VAL A 38 1.53 -0.24 3.89
CA VAL A 38 2.21 0.85 4.60
C VAL A 38 2.32 2.03 3.66
N GLY A 39 1.76 3.18 4.04
CA GLY A 39 1.83 4.43 3.28
C GLY A 39 2.75 5.44 3.95
N ALA A 40 3.69 6.01 3.21
CA ALA A 40 4.46 7.19 3.57
C ALA A 40 3.95 8.39 2.77
N VAL A 41 3.29 9.32 3.44
CA VAL A 41 2.67 10.49 2.82
C VAL A 41 3.73 11.53 2.51
N THR A 42 3.92 11.86 1.24
CA THR A 42 4.98 12.76 0.76
C THR A 42 4.47 14.18 0.53
N SER A 43 3.17 14.35 0.30
CA SER A 43 2.48 15.64 0.25
C SER A 43 0.99 15.48 0.58
N ASP A 44 0.23 16.58 0.53
CA ASP A 44 -1.24 16.53 0.60
C ASP A 44 -1.90 15.90 -0.63
N ARG A 45 -1.12 15.55 -1.66
CA ARG A 45 -1.56 14.99 -2.95
C ARG A 45 -0.86 13.69 -3.32
N GLU A 46 0.07 13.20 -2.51
CA GLU A 46 0.92 12.08 -2.87
C GLU A 46 1.35 11.24 -1.66
N ALA A 47 1.41 9.93 -1.87
CA ALA A 47 2.06 8.99 -0.95
C ALA A 47 2.84 7.91 -1.72
N LEU A 48 3.90 7.42 -1.10
CA LEU A 48 4.51 6.13 -1.45
C LEU A 48 3.80 5.05 -0.63
N VAL A 49 3.34 4.00 -1.28
CA VAL A 49 2.54 2.94 -0.66
C VAL A 49 3.19 1.60 -0.95
N TRP A 50 3.70 0.96 0.10
CA TRP A 50 4.19 -0.40 0.06
C TRP A 50 3.05 -1.39 0.28
N VAL A 51 2.98 -2.43 -0.55
CA VAL A 51 1.98 -3.50 -0.49
C VAL A 51 2.68 -4.81 -0.16
N CYS A 52 2.25 -5.45 0.92
CA CYS A 52 2.71 -6.77 1.30
C CYS A 52 2.11 -7.82 0.37
N VAL A 53 2.95 -8.56 -0.36
CA VAL A 53 2.49 -9.69 -1.19
C VAL A 53 2.72 -11.03 -0.49
N GLN A 54 3.60 -11.13 0.50
CA GLN A 54 3.82 -12.40 1.19
C GLN A 54 3.11 -12.49 2.56
N PRO A 55 2.96 -13.70 3.13
CA PRO A 55 2.53 -13.81 4.52
C PRO A 55 3.64 -13.37 5.50
N PRO A 56 3.29 -12.90 6.73
CA PRO A 56 4.25 -12.42 7.74
C PRO A 56 5.24 -13.49 8.26
N ALA A 57 5.02 -14.77 7.97
CA ALA A 57 5.79 -15.89 8.50
C ALA A 57 7.14 -16.15 7.78
N VAL A 58 7.49 -15.37 6.75
CA VAL A 58 8.74 -15.50 5.98
C VAL A 58 9.76 -14.47 6.47
N LEU A 59 11.02 -14.91 6.69
CA LEU A 59 12.11 -14.12 7.30
C LEU A 59 12.52 -12.85 6.55
N GLY A 60 12.19 -12.70 5.27
CA GLY A 60 12.48 -11.50 4.46
C GLY A 60 11.20 -10.87 3.95
N ARG A 61 11.09 -9.53 3.91
CA ARG A 61 9.86 -8.80 3.54
C ARG A 61 9.72 -8.64 2.04
N VAL A 62 8.68 -9.25 1.47
CA VAL A 62 8.41 -9.20 0.03
C VAL A 62 7.15 -8.39 -0.24
N GLY A 63 7.29 -7.41 -1.11
CA GLY A 63 6.25 -6.48 -1.48
C GLY A 63 6.72 -5.61 -2.63
N TYR A 64 5.82 -4.77 -3.12
CA TYR A 64 6.15 -3.74 -4.09
C TYR A 64 5.72 -2.38 -3.56
N THR A 65 6.32 -1.33 -4.10
CA THR A 65 5.95 0.04 -3.78
C THR A 65 5.28 0.68 -4.99
N VAL A 66 4.17 1.37 -4.75
CA VAL A 66 3.50 2.23 -5.73
C VAL A 66 3.52 3.67 -5.25
N ARG A 67 3.61 4.59 -6.18
CA ARG A 67 3.34 6.00 -5.94
C ARG A 67 1.87 6.25 -6.24
N VAL A 68 1.16 6.86 -5.30
CA VAL A 68 -0.26 7.19 -5.44
C VAL A 68 -0.42 8.70 -5.39
N ARG A 69 -1.06 9.28 -6.40
CA ARG A 69 -1.24 10.73 -6.58
C ARG A 69 -2.71 11.09 -6.73
N SER A 70 -3.08 12.29 -6.29
CA SER A 70 -4.37 12.92 -6.57
C SER A 70 -4.17 14.33 -7.16
N GLU A 71 -5.15 14.80 -7.94
CA GLU A 71 -5.19 16.20 -8.40
C GLU A 71 -5.57 17.14 -7.24
N GLU A 72 -6.55 16.72 -6.44
CA GLU A 72 -7.04 17.45 -5.27
C GLU A 72 -6.36 16.98 -3.97
N PRO A 73 -6.16 17.87 -2.97
CA PRO A 73 -5.65 17.49 -1.66
C PRO A 73 -6.51 16.42 -0.99
N GLY A 74 -5.89 15.33 -0.57
CA GLY A 74 -6.50 14.24 0.17
C GLY A 74 -6.04 14.19 1.61
N GLN A 75 -6.82 13.54 2.47
CA GLN A 75 -6.36 13.22 3.82
C GLN A 75 -5.23 12.16 3.74
N PRO A 76 -4.24 12.18 4.67
CA PRO A 76 -3.10 11.25 4.66
C PRO A 76 -3.47 9.77 4.49
N GLY A 77 -4.57 9.33 5.11
CA GLY A 77 -5.04 7.95 5.04
C GLY A 77 -5.66 7.54 3.71
N LEU A 78 -6.05 8.48 2.85
CA LEU A 78 -6.74 8.21 1.58
C LEU A 78 -5.92 7.29 0.67
N TYR A 79 -4.66 7.66 0.42
CA TYR A 79 -3.80 6.99 -0.54
C TYR A 79 -3.53 5.51 -0.19
N PRO A 80 -3.00 5.17 1.01
CA PRO A 80 -2.79 3.78 1.35
C PRO A 80 -4.09 2.99 1.54
N SER A 81 -5.18 3.64 1.99
CA SER A 81 -6.48 2.97 2.13
C SER A 81 -7.09 2.61 0.79
N ALA A 82 -6.92 3.44 -0.25
CA ALA A 82 -7.40 3.13 -1.59
C ALA A 82 -6.68 1.91 -2.18
N VAL A 83 -5.35 1.83 -2.02
CA VAL A 83 -4.57 0.66 -2.42
C VAL A 83 -4.96 -0.57 -1.62
N TYR A 84 -5.17 -0.43 -0.31
CA TYR A 84 -5.64 -1.53 0.53
C TYR A 84 -7.04 -2.03 0.12
N GLY A 85 -7.98 -1.12 -0.15
CA GLY A 85 -9.32 -1.45 -0.61
C GLY A 85 -9.31 -2.19 -1.95
N TRP A 86 -8.49 -1.74 -2.89
CA TRP A 86 -8.26 -2.45 -4.14
C TRP A 86 -7.67 -3.85 -3.92
N ALA A 87 -6.63 -3.98 -3.09
CA ALA A 87 -5.98 -5.27 -2.84
C ALA A 87 -6.94 -6.26 -2.17
N ARG A 88 -7.76 -5.77 -1.22
CA ARG A 88 -8.81 -6.55 -0.58
C ARG A 88 -9.85 -7.02 -1.60
N TRP A 89 -10.37 -6.11 -2.42
CA TRP A 89 -11.33 -6.44 -3.47
C TRP A 89 -10.77 -7.51 -4.41
N TRP A 90 -9.51 -7.38 -4.85
CA TRP A 90 -8.86 -8.36 -5.71
C TRP A 90 -8.83 -9.76 -5.07
N CYS A 91 -8.43 -9.84 -3.79
CA CYS A 91 -8.43 -11.10 -3.02
C CYS A 91 -9.83 -11.70 -2.80
N GLU A 92 -10.87 -10.87 -2.76
CA GLU A 92 -12.27 -11.30 -2.65
C GLU A 92 -12.81 -11.84 -3.98
N GLN A 93 -12.40 -11.26 -5.12
CA GLN A 93 -12.82 -11.73 -6.44
C GLN A 93 -12.18 -13.06 -6.84
N HIS A 94 -10.93 -13.32 -6.43
CA HIS A 94 -10.20 -14.52 -6.81
C HIS A 94 -10.43 -15.64 -5.78
N THR A 95 -11.63 -16.23 -5.86
CA THR A 95 -12.05 -17.36 -5.01
C THR A 95 -11.59 -18.72 -5.54
N ASP A 96 -11.08 -18.75 -6.77
CA ASP A 96 -10.47 -19.89 -7.46
C ASP A 96 -9.13 -20.33 -6.86
N ILE A 97 -8.50 -19.47 -6.06
CA ILE A 97 -7.24 -19.77 -5.37
C ILE A 97 -7.48 -20.79 -4.24
N PRO A 98 -6.76 -21.93 -4.21
CA PRO A 98 -6.93 -22.98 -3.21
C PRO A 98 -6.84 -22.47 -1.77
N SER A 99 -7.67 -23.04 -0.89
CA SER A 99 -7.62 -22.76 0.55
C SER A 99 -6.25 -23.11 1.11
N GLY A 100 -5.58 -22.15 1.75
CA GLY A 100 -4.23 -22.31 2.31
C GLY A 100 -3.12 -21.71 1.45
N TYR A 101 -3.39 -21.34 0.20
CA TYR A 101 -2.46 -20.56 -0.60
C TYR A 101 -2.50 -19.08 -0.17
N PRO A 102 -1.35 -18.39 0.00
CA PRO A 102 -1.33 -16.99 0.39
C PRO A 102 -1.81 -16.12 -0.78
N ARG A 103 -3.10 -15.76 -0.81
CA ARG A 103 -3.71 -14.99 -1.93
C ARG A 103 -2.96 -13.71 -2.27
N ARG A 104 -2.42 -13.03 -1.25
CA ARG A 104 -1.64 -11.80 -1.43
C ARG A 104 -0.38 -12.02 -2.27
N ALA A 105 0.15 -13.24 -2.35
CA ALA A 105 1.36 -13.54 -3.12
C ALA A 105 1.15 -13.39 -4.62
N LEU A 106 -0.11 -13.38 -5.03
CA LEU A 106 -0.55 -13.25 -6.40
C LEU A 106 -1.09 -11.84 -6.70
N LEU A 107 -1.07 -10.91 -5.73
CA LEU A 107 -1.54 -9.56 -5.94
C LEU A 107 -0.74 -8.91 -7.08
N PRO A 108 -1.40 -8.47 -8.17
CA PRO A 108 -0.73 -7.72 -9.21
C PRO A 108 -0.42 -6.30 -8.72
N LEU A 109 0.05 -5.42 -9.60
CA LEU A 109 0.02 -3.99 -9.31
C LEU A 109 -1.44 -3.49 -9.30
N PRO A 110 -1.76 -2.46 -8.49
CA PRO A 110 -3.03 -1.77 -8.62
C PRO A 110 -3.23 -1.21 -10.04
N PRO A 111 -4.49 -1.03 -10.48
CA PRO A 111 -4.78 -0.35 -11.73
C PRO A 111 -4.22 1.06 -11.68
N GLU A 112 -3.85 1.59 -12.85
CA GLU A 112 -3.27 2.94 -12.96
C GLU A 112 -4.19 4.00 -12.36
N ARG A 113 -5.50 3.77 -12.42
CA ARG A 113 -6.51 4.66 -11.85
C ARG A 113 -7.35 3.93 -10.81
N ILE A 114 -7.50 4.56 -9.65
CA ILE A 114 -8.38 4.13 -8.57
C ILE A 114 -9.29 5.31 -8.21
N ASP A 115 -10.60 5.12 -8.33
CA ASP A 115 -11.56 6.10 -7.82
C ASP A 115 -11.87 5.74 -6.36
N ALA A 116 -11.51 6.63 -5.44
CA ALA A 116 -11.65 6.45 -3.99
C ALA A 116 -12.74 7.37 -3.45
N THR A 117 -13.85 6.78 -3.01
CA THR A 117 -14.98 7.54 -2.45
C THR A 117 -14.89 7.61 -0.94
N THR A 118 -14.89 8.83 -0.42
CA THR A 118 -15.07 9.13 1.01
C THR A 118 -16.52 9.54 1.27
N SER A 119 -16.88 9.78 2.53
CA SER A 119 -18.21 10.29 2.87
C SER A 119 -18.52 11.68 2.28
N THR A 120 -17.50 12.44 1.88
CA THR A 120 -17.63 13.84 1.46
C THR A 120 -17.23 14.10 0.01
N ALA A 121 -16.42 13.23 -0.60
CA ALA A 121 -15.87 13.46 -1.94
C ALA A 121 -15.40 12.16 -2.59
N THR A 122 -15.34 12.18 -3.93
CA THR A 122 -14.68 11.15 -4.73
C THR A 122 -13.36 11.67 -5.25
N TYR A 123 -12.29 10.94 -4.95
CA TYR A 123 -10.93 11.24 -5.38
C TYR A 123 -10.53 10.33 -6.53
N ARG A 124 -10.05 10.93 -7.62
CA ARG A 124 -9.44 10.18 -8.71
C ARG A 124 -7.94 10.05 -8.44
N LEU A 125 -7.53 8.86 -8.06
CA LEU A 125 -6.14 8.56 -7.73
C LEU A 125 -5.44 7.93 -8.92
N ARG A 126 -4.18 8.30 -9.13
CA ARG A 126 -3.27 7.63 -10.06
C ARG A 126 -2.23 6.82 -9.29
N ALA A 127 -2.17 5.52 -9.53
CA ALA A 127 -1.19 4.61 -8.98
C ALA A 127 -0.19 4.21 -10.05
N THR A 128 1.10 4.45 -9.82
CA THR A 128 2.17 4.00 -10.70
C THR A 128 3.19 3.22 -9.89
N ARG A 129 3.95 2.33 -10.54
CA ARG A 129 5.09 1.70 -9.89
C ARG A 129 6.03 2.78 -9.39
N ALA A 130 6.42 2.70 -8.12
CA ALA A 130 7.52 3.49 -7.62
C ALA A 130 8.79 2.73 -8.02
N ASP A 131 9.28 2.96 -9.24
CA ASP A 131 10.61 2.52 -9.62
C ASP A 131 11.61 3.10 -8.61
N HIS A 132 12.68 2.38 -8.30
CA HIS A 132 13.77 2.87 -7.45
C HIS A 132 14.11 4.28 -7.90
N TRP A 133 13.81 5.27 -7.05
CA TRP A 133 13.98 6.66 -7.42
C TRP A 133 15.47 6.87 -7.68
N THR A 134 15.85 7.08 -8.95
CA THR A 134 17.14 7.67 -9.26
C THR A 134 17.10 9.06 -8.66
N ILE A 135 17.89 9.26 -7.62
CA ILE A 135 18.23 10.58 -7.09
C ILE A 135 18.64 11.39 -8.32
N ARG A 136 17.83 12.39 -8.70
CA ARG A 136 18.35 13.44 -9.55
C ARG A 136 19.14 14.33 -8.61
N ASP A 137 20.46 14.16 -8.67
CA ASP A 137 21.43 15.13 -8.16
C ASP A 137 21.16 16.53 -8.73
#